data_AF-G8TCJ8-F1
#
_entry.id   AF-G8TCJ8-F1
#
_cell.length_a   1.000
_cell.length_b   1.000
_cell.length_c   1.000
_cell.angle_alpha   90.00
_cell.angle_beta   90.00
_cell.angle_gamma   90.00
#
_symmetry.space_group_name_H-M   'P 1'
#
loop_
_entity.id
_entity.type
_entity.pdbx_description
1 polymer ?
#
loop_
_entity_poly.entity_id
_entity_poly.type
_entity_poly.pdbx_seq_one_letter_code
_entity_poly.pdbx_strand_id
1 'polypeptide(L)'
;MKQTILFILLVSIAEASLSQSQNIPSDFIVLRKRNNKPLKTYYPGAFISATTYNGFSVNGFIKDIRNDSVIILQQQRQLVGTEFGTTLDTVSYVMGVDYHEIKTFHYTSQYTWGRKRGFAEVTIPRLMKIGGIGFIVLELFNTAYRKESISADNKLVSLGIAAGVAATGFAITYFQNKADKAGGKYKVVYVKNSK
;
A
#
# COMPACT_ATOMS: atom_id res chain seq x y z
N MET A 1 29.46 -24.04 45.12
CA MET A 1 28.81 -24.59 43.90
C MET A 1 27.52 -23.87 43.50
N LYS A 2 26.53 -23.68 44.38
CA LYS A 2 25.28 -22.97 44.00
C LYS A 2 25.52 -21.50 43.58
N GLN A 3 26.40 -20.78 44.29
CA GLN A 3 26.71 -19.38 44.00
C GLN A 3 27.53 -19.20 42.71
N THR A 4 28.42 -20.14 42.39
CA THR A 4 29.21 -20.12 41.15
C THR A 4 28.34 -20.41 39.92
N ILE A 5 27.37 -21.32 40.03
CA ILE A 5 26.40 -21.59 38.95
C ILE A 5 25.50 -20.37 38.73
N LEU A 6 25.01 -19.74 39.80
CA LEU A 6 24.20 -18.54 39.72
C LEU A 6 24.95 -17.39 39.04
N PHE A 7 26.23 -17.19 39.38
CA PHE A 7 27.06 -16.16 38.78
C PHE A 7 27.29 -16.38 37.28
N ILE A 8 27.60 -17.61 36.87
CA ILE A 8 27.76 -17.97 35.46
C ILE A 8 26.46 -17.69 34.68
N LEU A 9 25.32 -18.09 35.24
CA LEU A 9 24.02 -17.93 34.60
C LEU A 9 23.63 -16.44 34.46
N LEU A 10 24.00 -15.61 35.43
CA LEU A 10 23.76 -14.16 35.40
C LEU A 10 24.64 -13.45 34.36
N VAL A 11 25.90 -13.89 34.20
CA VAL A 11 26.81 -13.41 33.15
C VAL A 11 26.31 -13.84 31.75
N SER A 12 25.81 -15.07 31.60
CA SER A 12 25.26 -15.55 30.32
C SER A 12 24.01 -14.77 29.87
N ILE A 13 23.13 -14.40 30.82
CA ILE A 13 21.93 -13.60 30.54
C ILE A 13 22.32 -12.17 30.15
N ALA A 14 23.33 -11.59 30.80
CA ALA A 14 23.82 -10.25 30.46
C ALA A 14 24.35 -10.19 29.02
N GLU A 15 25.15 -11.17 28.58
CA GLU A 15 25.65 -11.25 27.20
C GLU A 15 24.54 -11.48 26.17
N ALA A 16 23.51 -12.27 26.50
CA ALA A 16 22.35 -12.48 25.63
C ALA A 16 21.47 -11.22 25.50
N SER A 17 21.45 -10.36 26.52
CA SER A 17 20.69 -9.09 26.49
C SER A 17 21.39 -7.97 25.70
N LEU A 18 22.73 -7.94 25.71
CA LEU A 18 23.53 -6.97 24.95
C LEU A 18 23.60 -7.31 23.45
N SER A 19 23.48 -8.60 23.11
CA SER A 19 23.50 -9.08 21.71
C SER A 19 22.24 -8.73 20.90
N GLN A 20 21.16 -8.29 21.56
CA GLN A 20 19.90 -7.89 20.91
C GLN A 20 19.88 -6.42 20.46
N SER A 21 20.97 -5.66 20.68
CA SER A 21 21.09 -4.26 20.26
C SER A 21 22.13 -4.07 19.15
N GLN A 22 22.12 -4.92 18.12
CA GLN A 22 22.69 -4.54 16.81
C GLN A 22 21.65 -3.77 15.99
N ASN A 23 21.08 -2.72 16.58
CA ASN A 23 20.53 -1.61 15.82
C ASN A 23 21.74 -0.85 15.27
N ILE A 24 22.17 -1.18 14.06
CA ILE A 24 23.08 -0.32 13.31
C ILE A 24 22.41 1.05 13.28
N PRO A 25 23.03 2.13 13.83
CA PRO A 25 22.49 3.47 13.70
C PRO A 25 22.53 3.80 12.21
N SER A 26 21.40 3.58 11.58
CA SER A 26 21.19 3.81 10.17
C SER A 26 20.18 4.92 10.04
N ASP A 27 20.37 5.73 9.02
CA ASP A 27 19.45 6.80 8.72
C ASP A 27 18.08 6.21 8.40
N PHE A 28 17.04 6.97 8.68
CA PHE A 28 15.68 6.54 8.45
C PHE A 28 14.85 7.68 7.88
N ILE A 29 13.81 7.33 7.15
CA ILE A 29 12.82 8.29 6.69
C ILE A 29 11.52 8.11 7.47
N VAL A 30 10.92 9.23 7.86
CA VAL A 30 9.62 9.24 8.53
C VAL A 30 8.60 9.86 7.61
N LEU A 31 7.58 9.08 7.28
CA LEU A 31 6.38 9.60 6.65
C LEU A 31 5.56 10.30 7.73
N ARG A 32 5.38 11.62 7.61
CA ARG A 32 4.61 12.45 8.54
C ARG A 32 3.41 13.07 7.85
N LYS A 33 2.35 13.32 8.61
CA LYS A 33 1.28 14.24 8.20
C LYS A 33 1.80 15.68 8.18
N ARG A 34 1.07 16.57 7.50
CA ARG A 34 1.35 18.02 7.44
C ARG A 34 1.39 18.64 8.84
N ASN A 35 0.65 18.09 9.81
CA ASN A 35 0.66 18.49 11.22
C ASN A 35 1.79 17.84 12.06
N ASN A 36 2.87 17.37 11.43
CA ASN A 36 4.02 16.72 12.06
C ASN A 36 3.77 15.37 12.75
N LYS A 37 2.54 14.82 12.76
CA LYS A 37 2.28 13.50 13.32
C LYS A 37 2.95 12.40 12.48
N PRO A 38 3.77 11.51 13.07
CA PRO A 38 4.35 10.39 12.34
C PRO A 38 3.28 9.36 11.95
N LEU A 39 3.39 8.84 10.74
CA LEU A 39 2.53 7.78 10.21
C LEU A 39 3.24 6.44 10.17
N LYS A 40 4.45 6.44 9.60
CA LYS A 40 5.27 5.26 9.39
C LYS A 40 6.73 5.70 9.37
N THR A 41 7.57 4.92 10.04
CA THR A 41 9.02 5.07 9.97
C THR A 41 9.57 3.94 9.12
N TYR A 42 10.45 4.27 8.20
CA TYR A 42 11.14 3.34 7.33
C TYR A 42 12.62 3.39 7.64
N TYR A 43 13.18 2.23 7.98
CA TYR A 43 14.57 2.00 8.33
C TYR A 43 15.11 0.86 7.43
N PRO A 44 16.44 0.67 7.32
CA PRO A 44 16.98 -0.49 6.62
C PRO A 44 16.40 -1.81 7.14
N GLY A 45 15.94 -2.67 6.22
CA GLY A 45 15.18 -3.88 6.48
C GLY A 45 13.65 -3.68 6.42
N ALA A 46 13.15 -2.45 6.46
CA ALA A 46 11.72 -2.20 6.30
C ALA A 46 11.27 -2.39 4.85
N PHE A 47 10.09 -2.95 4.66
CA PHE A 47 9.47 -3.05 3.33
C PHE A 47 8.83 -1.71 2.93
N ILE A 48 9.08 -1.27 1.71
CA ILE A 48 8.51 -0.07 1.11
C ILE A 48 7.70 -0.44 -0.14
N SER A 49 6.50 0.11 -0.23
CA SER A 49 5.66 0.09 -1.43
C SER A 49 5.26 1.52 -1.75
N ALA A 50 5.65 1.99 -2.92
CA ALA A 50 5.49 3.36 -3.33
C ALA A 50 5.38 3.50 -4.86
N THR A 51 4.97 4.69 -5.30
CA THR A 51 4.96 5.06 -6.71
C THR A 51 5.55 6.46 -6.85
N THR A 52 6.46 6.64 -7.79
CA THR A 52 7.14 7.91 -8.07
C THR A 52 6.30 8.81 -9.00
N TYR A 53 6.71 10.07 -9.18
CA TYR A 53 6.02 11.01 -10.07
C TYR A 53 5.99 10.56 -11.53
N ASN A 54 7.04 9.87 -12.00
CA ASN A 54 7.12 9.28 -13.34
C ASN A 54 6.32 7.97 -13.50
N GLY A 55 5.58 7.55 -12.46
CA GLY A 55 4.74 6.34 -12.49
C GLY A 55 5.51 5.04 -12.22
N PHE A 56 6.81 5.10 -11.93
CA PHE A 56 7.59 3.93 -11.59
C PHE A 56 7.17 3.35 -10.23
N SER A 57 7.02 2.03 -10.18
CA SER A 57 6.55 1.30 -9.00
C SER A 57 7.71 0.82 -8.17
N VAL A 58 7.83 1.38 -6.97
CA VAL A 58 8.89 1.07 -6.01
C VAL A 58 8.37 0.05 -5.02
N ASN A 59 8.84 -1.20 -5.10
CA ASN A 59 8.40 -2.26 -4.20
C ASN A 59 9.57 -3.15 -3.78
N GLY A 60 9.91 -3.16 -2.50
CA GLY A 60 11.03 -3.97 -2.03
C GLY A 60 11.42 -3.70 -0.60
N PHE A 61 12.50 -4.35 -0.17
CA PHE A 61 13.10 -4.11 1.14
C PHE A 61 14.14 -3.00 1.04
N ILE A 62 14.09 -2.06 1.97
CA ILE A 62 15.10 -1.00 2.05
C ILE A 62 16.42 -1.64 2.49
N LYS A 63 17.43 -1.60 1.64
CA LYS A 63 18.78 -2.05 1.96
C LYS A 63 19.52 -1.00 2.77
N ASP A 64 19.35 0.26 2.40
CA ASP A 64 20.03 1.38 3.05
C ASP A 64 19.31 2.71 2.75
N ILE A 65 19.54 3.74 3.57
CA ILE A 65 19.02 5.09 3.38
C ILE A 65 20.18 6.06 3.57
N ARG A 66 20.43 6.93 2.59
CA ARG A 66 21.55 7.88 2.64
C ARG A 66 21.14 9.21 2.04
N ASN A 67 21.22 10.28 2.83
CA ASN A 67 20.88 11.65 2.41
C ASN A 67 19.45 11.75 1.81
N ASP A 68 19.34 11.80 0.48
CA ASP A 68 18.12 11.88 -0.33
C ASP A 68 17.67 10.52 -0.89
N SER A 69 18.53 9.52 -0.84
CA SER A 69 18.37 8.27 -1.57
C SER A 69 17.95 7.12 -0.65
N VAL A 70 16.91 6.40 -1.07
CA VAL A 70 16.48 5.14 -0.49
C VAL A 70 16.95 4.01 -1.41
N ILE A 71 17.84 3.17 -0.91
CA ILE A 71 18.37 2.02 -1.64
C ILE A 71 17.47 0.82 -1.35
N ILE A 72 16.90 0.24 -2.40
CA ILE A 72 15.84 -0.75 -2.31
C ILE A 72 16.26 -2.00 -3.07
N LEU A 73 16.13 -3.16 -2.40
CA LEU A 73 16.20 -4.47 -3.02
C LEU A 73 14.79 -4.86 -3.48
N GLN A 74 14.56 -4.77 -4.79
CA GLN A 74 13.31 -5.18 -5.42
C GLN A 74 13.44 -6.60 -5.93
N GLN A 75 12.41 -7.40 -5.68
CA GLN A 75 12.32 -8.78 -6.14
C GLN A 75 11.00 -8.95 -6.90
N GLN A 76 11.09 -9.41 -8.14
CA GLN A 76 9.94 -9.63 -9.00
C GLN A 76 10.00 -11.02 -9.60
N ARG A 77 8.86 -11.72 -9.57
CA ARG A 77 8.70 -12.97 -10.31
C ARG A 77 8.35 -12.64 -11.75
N GLN A 78 9.12 -13.15 -12.68
CA GLN A 78 8.85 -13.01 -14.10
C GLN A 78 9.07 -14.33 -14.83
N LEU A 79 8.41 -14.49 -15.97
CA LEU A 79 8.68 -15.61 -16.85
C LEU A 79 10.02 -15.38 -17.54
N VAL A 80 10.95 -16.31 -17.34
CA VAL A 80 12.25 -16.31 -18.00
C VAL A 80 12.28 -17.46 -19.00
N GLY A 81 12.86 -17.20 -20.18
CA GLY A 81 13.04 -18.23 -21.19
C GLY A 81 14.04 -19.28 -20.72
N THR A 82 13.71 -20.54 -20.93
CA THR A 82 14.61 -21.69 -20.75
C THR A 82 14.76 -22.42 -22.08
N GLU A 83 15.73 -23.32 -22.18
CA GLU A 83 15.96 -24.12 -23.40
C GLU A 83 14.72 -24.91 -23.87
N PHE A 84 13.78 -25.18 -22.95
CA PHE A 84 12.55 -25.94 -23.22
C PHE A 84 11.25 -25.19 -22.88
N GLY A 85 11.25 -23.86 -22.90
CA GLY A 85 10.03 -23.06 -22.73
C GLY A 85 10.20 -21.84 -21.83
N THR A 86 9.27 -21.65 -20.89
CA THR A 86 9.36 -20.55 -19.90
C THR A 86 9.19 -21.10 -18.49
N THR A 87 10.00 -20.62 -17.56
CA THR A 87 9.86 -20.92 -16.14
C THR A 87 9.63 -19.64 -15.35
N LEU A 88 8.97 -19.76 -14.21
CA LEU A 88 8.71 -18.64 -13.32
C LEU A 88 9.88 -18.48 -12.35
N ASP A 89 10.71 -17.48 -12.58
CA ASP A 89 11.90 -17.22 -11.76
C ASP A 89 11.83 -15.85 -11.08
N THR A 90 12.61 -15.66 -10.02
CA THR A 90 12.67 -14.42 -9.24
C THR A 90 13.90 -13.62 -9.62
N VAL A 91 13.69 -12.48 -10.28
CA VAL A 91 14.74 -11.52 -10.56
C VAL A 91 14.82 -10.51 -9.41
N SER A 92 16.04 -10.34 -8.89
CA SER A 92 16.34 -9.39 -7.82
C SER A 92 17.28 -8.31 -8.35
N TYR A 93 16.95 -7.04 -8.09
CA TYR A 93 17.82 -5.92 -8.44
C TYR A 93 17.80 -4.87 -7.32
N VAL A 94 18.92 -4.16 -7.20
CA VAL A 94 19.08 -3.05 -6.27
C VAL A 94 18.93 -1.75 -7.04
N MET A 95 18.09 -0.86 -6.54
CA MET A 95 17.89 0.46 -7.12
C MET A 95 17.94 1.55 -6.04
N GLY A 96 18.47 2.71 -6.38
CA GLY A 96 18.38 3.91 -5.57
C GLY A 96 17.24 4.78 -6.09
N VAL A 97 16.39 5.27 -5.18
CA VAL A 97 15.31 6.20 -5.51
C VAL A 97 15.41 7.39 -4.59
N ASP A 98 15.38 8.60 -5.15
CA ASP A 98 15.25 9.83 -4.35
C ASP A 98 13.86 9.84 -3.68
N TYR A 99 13.81 9.95 -2.35
CA TYR A 99 12.53 9.96 -1.64
C TYR A 99 11.65 11.17 -1.98
N HIS A 100 12.21 12.25 -2.53
CA HIS A 100 11.46 13.41 -3.01
C HIS A 100 10.68 13.09 -4.29
N GLU A 101 11.14 12.13 -5.09
CA GLU A 101 10.45 11.69 -6.31
C GLU A 101 9.27 10.76 -6.00
N ILE A 102 9.11 10.32 -4.76
CA ILE A 102 8.02 9.45 -4.35
C ILE A 102 6.71 10.25 -4.24
N LYS A 103 5.78 9.95 -5.13
CA LYS A 103 4.44 10.56 -5.20
C LYS A 103 3.42 9.87 -4.31
N THR A 104 3.51 8.57 -4.06
CA THR A 104 2.55 7.88 -3.19
C THR A 104 3.26 6.82 -2.38
N PHE A 105 3.04 6.81 -1.06
CA PHE A 105 3.42 5.69 -0.20
C PHE A 105 2.17 4.85 0.05
N HIS A 106 2.25 3.55 -0.23
CA HIS A 106 1.19 2.59 0.07
C HIS A 106 1.40 2.05 1.49
N TYR A 107 1.22 2.91 2.50
CA TYR A 107 1.56 2.64 3.91
C TYR A 107 0.40 2.07 4.75
N THR A 108 -0.72 1.67 4.14
CA THR A 108 -1.85 1.09 4.85
C THR A 108 -1.43 -0.14 5.66
N SER A 109 -1.92 -0.22 6.91
CA SER A 109 -1.64 -1.30 7.88
C SER A 109 -2.01 -2.72 7.41
N GLN A 110 -2.51 -2.87 6.19
CA GLN A 110 -2.93 -4.13 5.58
C GLN A 110 -1.94 -4.65 4.53
N TYR A 111 -0.66 -4.25 4.59
CA TYR A 111 0.38 -4.95 3.84
C TYR A 111 0.74 -6.27 4.54
N THR A 112 -0.12 -7.27 4.40
CA THR A 112 0.21 -8.68 4.66
C THR A 112 0.87 -9.24 3.41
N TRP A 113 2.15 -9.61 3.53
CA TRP A 113 2.88 -10.40 2.53
C TRP A 113 2.03 -11.61 2.10
N GLY A 114 1.83 -11.80 0.80
CA GLY A 114 1.06 -12.93 0.27
C GLY A 114 -0.42 -12.67 -0.07
N ARG A 115 -0.97 -11.46 0.17
CA ARG A 115 -2.28 -11.14 -0.42
C ARG A 115 -2.10 -10.77 -1.90
N LYS A 116 -2.28 -11.78 -2.75
CA LYS A 116 -2.37 -11.65 -4.21
C LYS A 116 -3.32 -10.48 -4.54
N ARG A 117 -2.85 -9.47 -5.28
CA ARG A 117 -3.72 -8.73 -6.21
C ARG A 117 -4.07 -9.66 -7.38
N GLY A 118 -4.67 -10.81 -7.05
CA GLY A 118 -4.97 -11.90 -7.96
C GLY A 118 -6.45 -11.91 -8.27
N PHE A 119 -6.75 -11.90 -9.56
CA PHE A 119 -8.05 -11.69 -10.21
C PHE A 119 -8.59 -10.27 -10.05
N ALA A 120 -9.10 -9.74 -11.16
CA ALA A 120 -9.62 -8.38 -11.28
C ALA A 120 -10.43 -8.02 -10.03
N GLU A 121 -9.86 -7.18 -9.17
CA GLU A 121 -10.50 -6.77 -7.92
C GLU A 121 -11.67 -5.87 -8.31
N VAL A 122 -12.84 -6.48 -8.52
CA VAL A 122 -14.07 -5.73 -8.67
C VAL A 122 -14.39 -5.21 -7.28
N THR A 123 -13.82 -4.06 -6.95
CA THR A 123 -14.00 -3.43 -5.66
C THR A 123 -15.48 -3.11 -5.47
N ILE A 124 -16.00 -3.24 -4.24
CA ILE A 124 -17.40 -2.92 -3.91
C ILE A 124 -17.82 -1.56 -4.49
N PRO A 125 -17.02 -0.48 -4.42
CA PRO A 125 -17.36 0.79 -5.06
C PRO A 125 -17.52 0.70 -6.59
N ARG A 126 -16.73 -0.15 -7.25
CA ARG A 126 -16.86 -0.39 -8.70
C ARG A 126 -18.15 -1.12 -9.03
N LEU A 127 -18.53 -2.14 -8.24
CA LEU A 127 -19.81 -2.84 -8.38
C LEU A 127 -20.99 -1.89 -8.17
N MET A 128 -20.94 -1.05 -7.13
CA MET A 128 -22.00 -0.07 -6.84
C MET A 128 -22.19 0.94 -7.98
N LYS A 129 -21.09 1.45 -8.56
CA LYS A 129 -21.17 2.37 -9.70
C LYS A 129 -21.73 1.69 -10.94
N ILE A 130 -21.19 0.53 -11.32
CA ILE A 130 -21.64 -0.19 -12.52
C ILE A 130 -23.08 -0.68 -12.35
N GLY A 131 -23.42 -1.27 -11.21
CA GLY A 131 -24.76 -1.76 -10.90
C GLY A 131 -25.78 -0.64 -10.83
N GLY A 132 -25.49 0.45 -10.11
CA GLY A 132 -26.40 1.59 -9.98
C GLY A 132 -26.63 2.31 -11.32
N ILE A 133 -25.56 2.65 -12.04
CA ILE A 133 -25.67 3.30 -13.36
C ILE A 133 -26.31 2.35 -14.38
N GLY A 134 -25.88 1.10 -14.42
CA GLY A 134 -26.41 0.09 -15.34
C GLY A 134 -27.90 -0.15 -15.14
N PHE A 135 -28.36 -0.24 -13.89
CA PHE A 135 -29.77 -0.35 -13.57
C PHE A 135 -30.56 0.88 -14.02
N ILE A 136 -30.07 2.10 -13.73
CA ILE A 136 -30.74 3.34 -14.16
C ILE A 136 -30.91 3.36 -15.68
N VAL A 137 -29.83 3.09 -16.43
CA VAL A 137 -29.86 3.08 -17.89
C VAL A 137 -30.86 2.04 -18.39
N LEU A 138 -30.76 0.80 -17.90
CA LEU A 138 -31.64 -0.29 -18.33
C LEU A 138 -33.12 0.00 -18.02
N GLU A 139 -33.42 0.50 -16.83
CA GLU A 139 -34.79 0.79 -16.40
C GLU A 139 -35.39 1.95 -17.19
N LEU A 140 -34.59 2.99 -17.51
CA LEU A 140 -35.03 4.09 -18.37
C LEU A 140 -35.30 3.62 -19.81
N PHE A 141 -34.43 2.78 -20.37
CA PHE A 141 -34.64 2.21 -21.71
C PHE A 141 -35.89 1.33 -21.75
N ASN A 142 -36.08 0.46 -20.77
CA ASN A 142 -37.27 -0.40 -20.68
C ASN A 142 -38.54 0.42 -20.52
N THR A 143 -38.52 1.46 -19.68
CA THR A 143 -39.67 2.34 -19.45
C THR A 143 -40.01 3.13 -20.72
N ALA A 144 -39.01 3.66 -21.43
CA ALA A 144 -39.19 4.35 -22.70
C ALA A 144 -39.73 3.40 -23.79
N TYR A 145 -39.20 2.19 -23.88
CA TYR A 145 -39.65 1.18 -24.84
C TYR A 145 -41.10 0.74 -24.60
N ARG A 146 -41.48 0.54 -23.33
CA ARG A 146 -42.85 0.17 -22.92
C ARG A 146 -43.82 1.34 -22.88
N LYS A 147 -43.34 2.57 -23.12
CA LYS A 147 -44.12 3.83 -23.01
C LYS A 147 -44.78 3.98 -21.64
N GLU A 148 -44.14 3.47 -20.60
CA GLU A 148 -44.61 3.56 -19.22
C GLU A 148 -44.19 4.90 -18.59
N SER A 149 -44.94 5.38 -17.60
CA SER A 149 -44.50 6.54 -16.81
C SER A 149 -43.33 6.16 -15.91
N ILE A 150 -42.37 7.07 -15.75
CA ILE A 150 -41.24 6.94 -14.81
C ILE A 150 -41.73 6.85 -13.36
N SER A 151 -42.94 7.33 -13.07
CA SER A 151 -43.58 7.25 -11.75
C SER A 151 -44.42 5.99 -11.55
N ALA A 152 -44.64 5.17 -12.58
CA ALA A 152 -45.42 3.95 -12.46
C ALA A 152 -44.67 2.89 -11.65
N ASP A 153 -45.40 2.00 -10.97
CA ASP A 153 -44.88 0.78 -10.33
C ASP A 153 -43.66 0.98 -9.40
N ASN A 154 -43.62 2.09 -8.65
CA ASN A 154 -42.50 2.44 -7.77
C ASN A 154 -41.14 2.57 -8.48
N LYS A 155 -41.11 2.73 -9.81
CA LYS A 155 -39.88 2.88 -10.58
C LYS A 155 -39.06 4.11 -10.19
N LEU A 156 -39.74 5.18 -9.79
CA LEU A 156 -39.07 6.37 -9.28
C LEU A 156 -38.27 6.05 -8.00
N VAL A 157 -38.80 5.17 -7.14
CA VAL A 157 -38.13 4.72 -5.92
C VAL A 157 -36.93 3.83 -6.27
N SER A 158 -37.09 2.88 -7.19
CA SER A 158 -35.99 2.00 -7.61
C SER A 158 -34.86 2.77 -8.29
N LEU A 159 -35.19 3.75 -9.15
CA LEU A 159 -34.23 4.69 -9.73
C LEU A 159 -33.52 5.53 -8.66
N GLY A 160 -34.26 6.01 -7.65
CA GLY A 160 -33.70 6.74 -6.51
C GLY A 160 -32.71 5.91 -5.70
N ILE A 161 -33.04 4.64 -5.42
CA ILE A 161 -32.12 3.70 -4.74
C ILE A 161 -30.87 3.47 -5.60
N ALA A 162 -31.04 3.20 -6.89
CA ALA A 162 -29.92 2.98 -7.80
C ALA A 162 -28.99 4.20 -7.90
N ALA A 163 -29.57 5.41 -7.92
CA ALA A 163 -28.83 6.66 -7.89
C ALA A 163 -28.05 6.82 -6.57
N GLY A 164 -28.68 6.51 -5.43
CA GLY A 164 -28.03 6.52 -4.12
C GLY A 164 -26.86 5.53 -4.03
N VAL A 165 -27.02 4.31 -4.57
CA VAL A 165 -25.96 3.30 -4.64
C VAL A 165 -24.80 3.79 -5.50
N ALA A 166 -25.07 4.32 -6.70
CA ALA A 166 -24.05 4.86 -7.58
C ALA A 166 -23.28 6.02 -6.91
N ALA A 167 -24.00 6.99 -6.35
CA ALA A 167 -23.42 8.15 -5.66
C ALA A 167 -22.53 7.72 -4.48
N THR A 168 -22.96 6.74 -3.69
CA THR A 168 -22.16 6.18 -2.60
C THR A 168 -20.88 5.52 -3.11
N GLY A 169 -20.95 4.77 -4.21
CA GLY A 169 -19.78 4.18 -4.85
C GLY A 169 -18.77 5.24 -5.33
N PHE A 170 -19.24 6.37 -5.87
CA PHE A 170 -18.38 7.51 -6.22
C PHE A 170 -17.76 8.16 -4.99
N ALA A 171 -18.54 8.41 -3.94
CA ALA A 171 -18.06 9.01 -2.69
C ALA A 171 -16.96 8.15 -2.04
N ILE A 172 -17.16 6.84 -1.90
CA ILE A 172 -16.15 5.92 -1.34
C ILE A 172 -14.86 5.96 -2.17
N THR A 173 -14.98 5.88 -3.51
CA THR A 173 -13.81 5.95 -4.41
C THR A 173 -13.05 7.27 -4.21
N TYR A 174 -13.76 8.39 -4.08
CA TYR A 174 -13.16 9.70 -3.88
C TYR A 174 -12.40 9.82 -2.56
N PHE A 175 -12.96 9.29 -1.45
CA PHE A 175 -12.30 9.32 -0.15
C PHE A 175 -11.10 8.36 -0.06
N GLN A 176 -11.19 7.16 -0.65
CA GLN A 176 -10.08 6.22 -0.73
C GLN A 176 -8.88 6.82 -1.50
N ASN A 177 -9.13 7.40 -2.68
CA ASN A 177 -8.08 8.01 -3.49
C ASN A 177 -7.41 9.24 -2.86
N LYS A 178 -8.02 9.85 -1.83
CA LYS A 178 -7.42 10.94 -1.04
C LYS A 178 -6.51 10.44 0.08
N ALA A 179 -6.65 9.19 0.53
CA ALA A 179 -5.88 8.65 1.65
C ALA A 179 -4.43 8.30 1.26
N ASP A 180 -4.21 7.83 0.03
CA ASP A 180 -2.96 7.19 -0.41
C ASP A 180 -1.93 8.12 -1.10
N LYS A 181 -2.23 9.41 -1.27
CA LYS A 181 -1.32 10.34 -1.99
C LYS A 181 -0.22 10.87 -1.09
N ALA A 182 1.05 10.69 -1.44
CA ALA A 182 2.18 11.42 -0.85
C ALA A 182 2.40 12.74 -1.63
N GLY A 183 2.82 13.79 -0.92
CA GLY A 183 2.68 15.16 -1.43
C GLY A 183 1.29 15.74 -1.16
N GLY A 184 1.27 16.99 -0.69
CA GLY A 184 0.09 17.64 -0.12
C GLY A 184 -0.04 17.40 1.40
N LYS A 185 -0.83 16.41 1.83
CA LYS A 185 -1.13 16.17 3.26
C LYS A 185 -0.01 15.46 4.03
N TYR A 186 0.97 14.87 3.34
CA TYR A 186 2.06 14.13 3.97
C TYR A 186 3.41 14.63 3.45
N LYS A 187 4.41 14.54 4.31
CA LYS A 187 5.80 14.90 4.04
C LYS A 187 6.71 13.77 4.48
N VAL A 188 7.76 13.52 3.71
CA VAL A 188 8.85 12.62 4.09
C VAL A 188 9.91 13.46 4.79
N VAL A 189 10.39 12.99 5.94
CA VAL A 189 11.46 13.64 6.68
C VAL A 189 12.59 12.64 6.85
N TYR A 190 13.74 12.95 6.26
CA TYR A 190 14.97 12.22 6.51
C TYR A 190 15.49 12.56 7.91
N VAL A 191 15.89 11.54 8.66
CA VAL A 191 16.51 11.67 9.96
C VAL A 191 17.85 10.97 9.89
N LYS A 192 18.91 11.79 9.98
CA LYS A 192 20.27 11.29 10.10
C LYS A 192 20.45 10.71 11.48
N ASN A 193 20.80 9.44 11.56
CA ASN A 193 21.13 8.81 12.82
C ASN A 193 22.66 8.83 12.96
N SER A 194 23.19 10.01 13.33
CA SER A 194 24.62 10.20 13.54
C SER A 194 25.07 9.47 14.80
N LYS A 195 26.21 8.77 14.71
CA LYS A 195 27.08 8.66 15.89
C LYS A 195 27.66 10.02 16.24
#